data_AF-A0A6U5MBD0-F1
#
_entry.id   AF-A0A6U5MBD0-F1
#
_cell.length_a   1.000
_cell.length_b   1.000
_cell.length_c   1.000
_cell.angle_alpha   90.00
_cell.angle_beta   90.00
_cell.angle_gamma   90.00
#
_symmetry.space_group_name_H-M   'P 1'
#
loop_
_entity.id
_entity.type
_entity.pdbx_description
1 polymer ?
#
loop_
_entity_poly.entity_id
_entity_poly.type
_entity_poly.pdbx_seq_one_letter_code
_entity_poly.pdbx_strand_id
1 'polypeptide(L)'
;MDTANLLEILSPLVPQHFLAVASIANVGKNISFLSASASKVVIHNSFVKGENLADITAKAGSQSILASTLGMLLGVMLTPIVGSDWYNVASCFAILSACQQLFCYKSLKSVSIKSLNRQRMHILIDHFVLSALDDMRAGTFLKTKPFLLTHEQVSERELIFPSVSFEQGNNWLIIGCQLIDIASNADDFCKIRSIVGSNEKYILSCNHSKGPMVNLAFLENATGLDIIRGVLHAYFLYHSVNKNMSVCHLDYDFISKSKRIMDTYFPVLVNEMLAKGWETDCKYIKIEESKTYRLRVEKQQ
;
A
#
# COMPACT_ATOMS: atom_id res chain seq x y z
N MET A 1 -14.87 12.83 -11.58
CA MET A 1 -15.85 12.61 -12.66
C MET A 1 -17.22 13.13 -12.26
N ASP A 2 -17.84 12.57 -11.21
CA ASP A 2 -19.20 12.95 -10.79
C ASP A 2 -19.34 14.44 -10.49
N THR A 3 -18.36 15.06 -9.82
CA THR A 3 -18.36 16.53 -9.60
C THR A 3 -18.37 17.32 -10.90
N ALA A 4 -17.66 16.86 -11.93
CA ALA A 4 -17.63 17.52 -13.24
C ALA A 4 -18.96 17.32 -13.99
N ASN A 5 -19.56 16.12 -13.89
CA ASN A 5 -20.90 15.87 -14.43
C ASN A 5 -21.97 16.71 -13.72
N LEU A 6 -21.89 16.86 -12.40
CA LEU A 6 -22.79 17.72 -11.63
C LEU A 6 -22.68 19.19 -12.08
N LEU A 7 -21.45 19.68 -12.28
CA LEU A 7 -21.22 21.05 -12.75
C LEU A 7 -21.83 21.29 -14.14
N GLU A 8 -21.74 20.31 -15.04
CA GLU A 8 -22.38 20.38 -16.36
C GLU A 8 -23.91 20.37 -16.24
N ILE A 9 -24.48 19.51 -15.40
CA ILE A 9 -25.93 19.44 -15.14
C ILE A 9 -26.44 20.77 -14.57
N LEU A 10 -25.65 21.46 -13.74
CA LEU A 10 -25.97 22.79 -13.20
C LEU A 10 -25.83 23.93 -14.20
N SER A 11 -25.12 23.74 -15.32
CA SER A 11 -24.84 24.81 -16.28
C SER A 11 -26.07 25.56 -16.81
N PRO A 12 -27.25 24.93 -17.05
CA PRO A 12 -28.44 25.64 -17.50
C PRO A 12 -29.02 26.62 -16.45
N LEU A 13 -28.69 26.45 -15.16
CA LEU A 13 -29.14 27.36 -14.09
C LEU A 13 -28.38 28.69 -14.08
N VAL A 14 -27.26 28.78 -14.81
CA VAL A 14 -26.44 30.00 -14.91
C VAL A 14 -26.27 30.38 -16.39
N PRO A 15 -27.35 30.78 -17.09
CA PRO A 15 -27.33 31.00 -18.54
C PRO A 15 -26.30 32.06 -18.98
N GLN A 16 -26.05 33.07 -18.15
CA GLN A 16 -25.06 34.13 -18.41
C GLN A 16 -23.62 33.61 -18.52
N HIS A 17 -23.31 32.49 -17.84
CA HIS A 17 -21.97 31.89 -17.81
C HIS A 17 -21.99 30.44 -18.34
N PHE A 18 -23.04 30.04 -19.05
CA PHE A 18 -23.25 28.66 -19.52
C PHE A 18 -22.00 28.08 -20.18
N LEU A 19 -21.43 28.82 -21.14
CA LEU A 19 -20.25 28.38 -21.89
C LEU A 19 -19.04 28.17 -20.98
N ALA A 20 -18.80 29.07 -20.03
CA ALA A 20 -17.68 28.97 -19.10
C ALA A 20 -17.85 27.78 -18.16
N VAL A 21 -19.03 27.61 -17.56
CA VAL A 21 -19.35 26.51 -16.64
C VAL A 21 -19.26 25.15 -17.36
N ALA A 22 -19.85 25.04 -18.55
CA ALA A 22 -19.79 23.83 -19.38
C ALA A 22 -18.36 23.50 -19.81
N SER A 23 -17.55 24.51 -20.15
CA SER A 23 -16.14 24.32 -20.51
C SER A 23 -15.32 23.79 -19.34
N ILE A 24 -15.49 24.38 -18.14
CA ILE A 24 -14.81 23.91 -16.91
C ILE A 24 -15.24 22.49 -16.57
N ALA A 25 -16.53 22.17 -16.70
CA ALA A 25 -17.03 20.82 -16.52
C ALA A 25 -16.37 19.83 -17.48
N ASN A 26 -16.27 20.17 -18.77
CA ASN A 26 -15.62 19.31 -19.76
C ASN A 26 -14.12 19.12 -19.49
N VAL A 27 -13.41 20.17 -19.05
CA VAL A 27 -12.01 20.04 -18.57
C VAL A 27 -11.92 19.06 -17.40
N GLY A 28 -12.81 19.18 -16.40
CA GLY A 28 -12.85 18.27 -15.26
C GLY A 28 -13.14 16.82 -15.63
N LYS A 29 -13.98 16.58 -16.65
CA LYS A 29 -14.24 15.23 -17.19
C LYS A 29 -12.99 14.65 -17.85
N ASN A 30 -12.30 15.43 -18.69
CA ASN A 30 -11.07 14.99 -19.35
C ASN A 30 -9.97 14.66 -18.34
N ILE A 31 -9.77 15.49 -17.32
CA ILE A 31 -8.84 15.20 -16.22
C ILE A 31 -9.23 13.89 -15.52
N SER A 32 -10.51 13.73 -15.19
CA SER A 32 -11.01 12.50 -14.54
C SER A 32 -10.78 11.26 -15.40
N PHE A 33 -11.02 11.36 -16.71
CA PHE A 33 -10.83 10.27 -17.66
C PHE A 33 -9.35 9.87 -17.78
N LEU A 34 -8.45 10.85 -17.92
CA LEU A 34 -7.01 10.61 -17.97
C LEU A 34 -6.49 9.94 -16.71
N SER A 35 -6.89 10.44 -15.53
CA SER A 35 -6.54 9.84 -14.24
C SER A 35 -7.06 8.41 -14.12
N ALA A 36 -8.31 8.15 -14.53
CA ALA A 36 -8.87 6.80 -14.52
C ALA A 36 -8.13 5.86 -15.50
N SER A 37 -7.75 6.36 -16.68
CA SER A 37 -6.99 5.60 -17.67
C SER A 37 -5.62 5.20 -17.14
N ALA A 38 -4.89 6.14 -16.53
CA ALA A 38 -3.59 5.86 -15.92
C ALA A 38 -3.69 4.80 -14.81
N SER A 39 -4.68 4.91 -13.92
CA SER A 39 -4.92 3.94 -12.86
C SER A 39 -5.27 2.55 -13.40
N LYS A 40 -6.08 2.47 -14.47
CA LYS A 40 -6.44 1.20 -15.13
C LYS A 40 -5.22 0.47 -15.67
N VAL A 41 -4.24 1.18 -16.24
CA VAL A 41 -3.00 0.55 -16.75
C VAL A 41 -2.25 -0.16 -15.62
N VAL A 42 -2.13 0.47 -14.45
CA VAL A 42 -1.49 -0.15 -13.28
C VAL A 42 -2.24 -1.40 -12.82
N ILE A 43 -3.58 -1.36 -12.81
CA ILE A 43 -4.43 -2.50 -12.47
C ILE A 43 -4.28 -3.62 -13.51
N HIS A 44 -4.32 -3.32 -14.81
CA HIS A 44 -4.12 -4.31 -15.86
C HIS A 44 -2.75 -4.97 -15.76
N ASN A 45 -1.71 -4.18 -15.47
CA ASN A 45 -0.37 -4.70 -15.23
C ASN A 45 -0.31 -5.69 -14.06
N SER A 46 -1.15 -5.51 -13.04
CA SER A 46 -1.24 -6.47 -11.92
C SER A 46 -1.85 -7.83 -12.29
N PHE A 47 -2.59 -7.89 -13.40
CA PHE A 47 -3.19 -9.12 -13.92
C PHE A 47 -2.33 -9.84 -14.97
N VAL A 48 -1.20 -9.24 -15.36
CA VAL A 48 -0.31 -9.78 -16.38
C VAL A 48 0.26 -11.12 -15.93
N LYS A 49 0.25 -12.09 -16.84
CA LYS A 49 0.92 -13.38 -16.73
C LYS A 49 1.77 -13.57 -17.99
N GLY A 50 3.09 -13.47 -17.85
CA GLY A 50 3.99 -13.44 -19.01
C GLY A 50 3.89 -12.13 -19.79
N GLU A 51 3.80 -12.19 -21.12
CA GLU A 51 3.77 -11.03 -22.00
C GLU A 51 2.37 -10.72 -22.56
N ASN A 52 1.34 -10.74 -21.72
CA ASN A 52 -0.07 -10.64 -22.14
C ASN A 52 -0.76 -9.32 -21.77
N LEU A 53 -0.01 -8.26 -21.46
CA LEU A 53 -0.59 -6.95 -21.09
C LEU A 53 -1.51 -6.39 -22.18
N ALA A 54 -1.09 -6.47 -23.44
CA ALA A 54 -1.86 -5.98 -24.58
C ALA A 54 -3.22 -6.70 -24.73
N ASP A 55 -3.26 -8.02 -24.51
CA ASP A 55 -4.50 -8.81 -24.56
C ASP A 55 -5.47 -8.42 -23.44
N ILE A 56 -4.95 -8.26 -22.20
CA ILE A 56 -5.75 -7.82 -21.05
C ILE A 56 -6.34 -6.43 -21.32
N THR A 57 -5.51 -5.48 -21.79
CA THR A 57 -5.96 -4.12 -22.09
C THR A 57 -6.96 -4.08 -23.25
N ALA A 58 -6.77 -4.89 -24.31
CA ALA A 58 -7.70 -4.96 -25.43
C ALA A 58 -9.08 -5.52 -25.02
N LYS A 59 -9.10 -6.58 -24.20
CA LYS A 59 -10.34 -7.15 -23.64
C LYS A 59 -11.07 -6.16 -22.75
N ALA A 60 -10.36 -5.51 -21.83
CA ALA A 60 -10.93 -4.49 -20.96
C ALA A 60 -11.44 -3.27 -21.74
N GLY A 61 -10.73 -2.86 -22.80
CA GLY A 61 -11.16 -1.81 -23.71
C GLY A 61 -12.48 -2.16 -24.40
N SER A 62 -12.60 -3.37 -24.93
CA SER A 62 -13.82 -3.87 -25.57
C SER A 62 -15.01 -3.90 -24.59
N GLN A 63 -14.79 -4.37 -23.36
CA GLN A 63 -15.80 -4.34 -22.30
C GLN A 63 -16.23 -2.92 -21.95
N SER A 64 -15.29 -1.97 -21.90
CA SER A 64 -15.59 -0.57 -21.64
C SER A 64 -16.47 0.05 -22.73
N ILE A 65 -16.21 -0.26 -24.00
CA ILE A 65 -17.02 0.23 -25.14
C ILE A 65 -18.42 -0.36 -25.08
N LEU A 66 -18.54 -1.68 -24.87
CA LEU A 66 -19.83 -2.35 -24.74
C LEU A 66 -20.65 -1.77 -23.56
N ALA A 67 -20.02 -1.64 -22.39
CA ALA A 67 -20.67 -1.06 -21.21
C ALA A 67 -21.10 0.39 -21.45
N SER A 68 -20.28 1.22 -22.13
CA SER A 68 -20.65 2.60 -22.49
C SER A 68 -21.82 2.65 -23.47
N THR A 69 -21.85 1.74 -24.44
CA THR A 69 -22.92 1.68 -25.45
C THR A 69 -24.25 1.31 -24.81
N LEU A 70 -24.24 0.30 -23.93
CA LEU A 70 -25.41 -0.10 -23.16
C LEU A 70 -25.85 1.00 -22.18
N GLY A 71 -24.91 1.64 -21.49
CA GLY A 71 -25.20 2.75 -20.58
C GLY A 71 -25.84 3.94 -21.28
N MET A 72 -25.37 4.27 -22.49
CA MET A 72 -25.98 5.31 -23.31
C MET A 72 -27.39 4.92 -23.77
N LEU A 73 -27.58 3.68 -24.23
CA LEU A 73 -28.91 3.18 -24.60
C LEU A 73 -29.89 3.29 -23.42
N LEU A 74 -29.49 2.85 -22.23
CA LEU A 74 -30.29 2.96 -21.02
C LEU A 74 -30.58 4.42 -20.64
N GLY A 75 -29.60 5.31 -20.76
CA GLY A 75 -29.77 6.75 -20.50
C GLY A 75 -30.79 7.40 -21.43
N VAL A 76 -30.76 7.06 -22.72
CA VAL A 76 -31.75 7.54 -23.70
C VAL A 76 -33.16 7.02 -23.36
N MET A 77 -33.28 5.74 -23.02
CA MET A 77 -34.57 5.16 -22.60
C MET A 77 -35.11 5.78 -21.29
N LEU A 78 -34.22 6.23 -20.40
CA LEU A 78 -34.57 6.85 -19.12
C LEU A 78 -34.97 8.32 -19.26
N THR A 79 -34.50 9.01 -20.31
CA THR A 79 -34.76 10.44 -20.58
C THR A 79 -36.26 10.81 -20.54
N PRO A 80 -37.18 10.11 -21.25
CA PRO A 80 -38.61 10.46 -21.21
C PRO A 80 -39.26 10.19 -19.84
N ILE A 81 -38.68 9.31 -19.01
CA ILE A 81 -39.20 8.97 -17.67
C ILE A 81 -38.83 10.05 -16.65
N VAL A 82 -37.60 10.59 -16.73
CA VAL A 82 -37.11 11.62 -15.81
C VAL A 82 -37.72 12.99 -16.14
N GLY A 83 -37.94 13.26 -17.43
CA GLY A 83 -38.45 14.55 -17.90
C GLY A 83 -37.43 15.68 -17.81
N SER A 84 -37.91 16.93 -17.79
CA SER A 84 -37.08 18.14 -17.79
C SER A 84 -37.00 18.87 -16.44
N ASP A 85 -37.75 18.42 -15.44
CA ASP A 85 -37.78 19.09 -14.14
C ASP A 85 -36.44 18.94 -13.41
N TRP A 86 -35.89 20.06 -12.96
CA TRP A 86 -34.60 20.12 -12.28
C TRP A 86 -34.50 19.13 -11.11
N TYR A 87 -35.55 19.04 -10.29
CA TYR A 87 -35.57 18.13 -9.14
C TYR A 87 -35.52 16.66 -9.55
N ASN A 88 -36.14 16.28 -10.67
CA ASN A 88 -36.11 14.91 -11.18
C ASN A 88 -34.73 14.57 -11.73
N VAL A 89 -34.13 15.49 -12.51
CA VAL A 89 -32.78 15.33 -13.05
C VAL A 89 -31.75 15.24 -11.92
N ALA A 90 -31.82 16.13 -10.93
CA ALA A 90 -30.91 16.14 -9.79
C ALA A 90 -31.05 14.86 -8.93
N SER A 91 -32.28 14.40 -8.69
CA SER A 91 -32.53 13.16 -7.94
C SER A 91 -32.03 11.93 -8.69
N CYS A 92 -32.30 11.85 -10.00
CA CYS A 92 -31.82 10.78 -10.86
C CYS A 92 -30.28 10.75 -10.88
N PHE A 93 -29.64 11.91 -11.06
CA PHE A 93 -28.19 12.03 -11.00
C PHE A 93 -27.61 11.59 -9.66
N ALA A 94 -28.21 12.01 -8.54
CA ALA A 94 -27.74 11.64 -7.21
C ALA A 94 -27.78 10.11 -7.00
N ILE A 95 -28.86 9.45 -7.42
CA ILE A 95 -29.00 7.99 -7.34
C ILE A 95 -27.96 7.30 -8.22
N LEU A 96 -27.84 7.70 -9.49
CA LEU A 96 -26.86 7.11 -10.42
C LEU A 96 -25.42 7.33 -9.96
N SER A 97 -25.09 8.51 -9.44
CA SER A 97 -23.77 8.82 -8.88
C SER A 97 -23.49 7.96 -7.66
N ALA A 98 -24.44 7.80 -6.73
CA ALA A 98 -24.29 6.91 -5.58
C ALA A 98 -24.06 5.45 -6.01
N CYS A 99 -24.84 4.95 -6.99
CA CYS A 99 -24.63 3.62 -7.57
C CYS A 99 -23.24 3.49 -8.22
N GLN A 100 -22.81 4.49 -9.00
CA GLN A 100 -21.51 4.52 -9.66
C GLN A 100 -20.37 4.45 -8.64
N GLN A 101 -20.43 5.24 -7.56
CA GLN A 101 -19.43 5.19 -6.48
C GLN A 101 -19.42 3.83 -5.77
N LEU A 102 -20.60 3.27 -5.49
CA LEU A 102 -20.71 1.96 -4.85
C LEU A 102 -20.14 0.84 -5.72
N PHE A 103 -20.41 0.83 -7.02
CA PHE A 103 -19.85 -0.15 -7.94
C PHE A 103 -18.34 0.05 -8.14
N CYS A 104 -17.87 1.29 -8.18
CA CYS A 104 -16.45 1.60 -8.20
C CYS A 104 -15.75 1.04 -6.95
N TYR A 105 -16.33 1.27 -5.77
CA TYR A 105 -15.82 0.73 -4.50
C TYR A 105 -15.81 -0.81 -4.50
N LYS A 106 -16.90 -1.46 -4.91
CA LYS A 106 -16.98 -2.93 -5.01
C LYS A 106 -15.96 -3.48 -6.00
N SER A 107 -15.78 -2.82 -7.14
CA SER A 107 -14.78 -3.19 -8.15
C SER A 107 -13.37 -3.12 -7.57
N LEU A 108 -13.01 -2.01 -6.90
CA LEU A 108 -11.70 -1.87 -6.25
C LEU A 108 -11.47 -2.93 -5.18
N LYS A 109 -12.49 -3.27 -4.38
CA LYS A 109 -12.39 -4.31 -3.35
C LYS A 109 -12.23 -5.73 -3.92
N SER A 110 -12.76 -5.98 -5.12
CA SER A 110 -12.64 -7.28 -5.79
C SER A 110 -11.26 -7.52 -6.41
N VAL A 111 -10.46 -6.46 -6.58
CA VAL A 111 -9.14 -6.55 -7.20
C VAL A 111 -8.11 -6.89 -6.13
N SER A 112 -7.72 -8.16 -6.08
CA SER A 112 -6.62 -8.59 -5.21
C SER A 112 -5.29 -8.48 -5.94
N ILE A 113 -4.38 -7.66 -5.40
CA ILE A 113 -3.09 -7.35 -6.01
C ILE A 113 -1.97 -8.05 -5.23
N LYS A 114 -1.06 -8.70 -5.95
CA LYS A 114 0.07 -9.45 -5.37
C LYS A 114 1.27 -8.57 -4.97
N SER A 115 1.30 -7.32 -5.43
CA SER A 115 2.34 -6.36 -5.09
C SER A 115 2.15 -5.80 -3.68
N LEU A 116 3.24 -5.62 -2.95
CA LEU A 116 3.27 -5.11 -1.59
C LEU A 116 3.43 -3.58 -1.60
N ASN A 117 2.37 -2.86 -1.21
CA ASN A 117 2.51 -1.46 -0.81
C ASN A 117 2.77 -1.38 0.71
N ARG A 118 3.03 -0.18 1.25
CA ARG A 118 3.27 0.01 2.69
C ARG A 118 2.16 -0.58 3.56
N GLN A 119 0.89 -0.41 3.17
CA GLN A 119 -0.25 -0.92 3.93
C GLN A 119 -0.37 -2.45 3.91
N ARG A 120 -0.25 -3.08 2.74
CA ARG A 120 -0.26 -4.53 2.59
C ARG A 120 0.88 -5.17 3.34
N MET A 121 2.07 -4.58 3.23
CA MET A 121 3.24 -5.02 3.97
C MET A 121 2.97 -4.97 5.47
N HIS A 122 2.35 -3.89 5.97
CA HIS A 122 2.00 -3.78 7.37
C HIS A 122 1.04 -4.90 7.80
N ILE A 123 -0.10 -5.05 7.13
CA ILE A 123 -1.12 -6.06 7.47
C ILE A 123 -0.52 -7.47 7.45
N LEU A 124 0.33 -7.75 6.47
CA LEU A 124 0.93 -9.06 6.27
C LEU A 124 1.96 -9.41 7.37
N ILE A 125 2.92 -8.51 7.61
CA ILE A 125 4.02 -8.76 8.54
C ILE A 125 3.54 -8.68 9.99
N ASP A 126 2.67 -7.73 10.33
CA ASP A 126 2.10 -7.61 11.67
C ASP A 126 1.37 -8.90 12.07
N HIS A 127 0.50 -9.41 11.19
CA HIS A 127 -0.21 -10.65 11.42
C HIS A 127 0.72 -11.86 11.60
N PHE A 128 1.75 -11.95 10.75
CA PHE A 128 2.72 -13.03 10.83
C PHE A 128 3.54 -12.96 12.13
N VAL A 129 3.99 -11.77 12.52
CA VAL A 129 4.80 -11.58 13.73
C VAL A 129 3.97 -11.83 14.99
N LEU A 130 2.71 -11.38 15.04
CA LEU A 130 1.81 -11.71 16.15
C LEU A 130 1.59 -13.22 16.29
N SER A 131 1.33 -13.92 15.18
CA SER A 131 1.23 -15.39 15.16
C SER A 131 2.52 -16.06 15.67
N ALA A 132 3.69 -15.59 15.21
CA ALA A 132 4.98 -16.12 15.64
C ALA A 132 5.26 -15.87 17.13
N LEU A 133 4.88 -14.70 17.65
CA LEU A 133 5.02 -14.35 19.07
C LEU A 133 4.11 -15.20 19.96
N ASP A 134 2.90 -15.53 19.50
CA ASP A 134 1.99 -16.42 20.22
C ASP A 134 2.50 -17.88 20.23
N ASP A 135 3.06 -18.37 19.12
CA ASP A 135 3.74 -19.68 19.08
C ASP A 135 4.93 -19.74 20.07
N MET A 136 5.71 -18.65 20.16
CA MET A 136 6.80 -18.52 21.13
C MET A 136 6.29 -18.55 22.58
N ARG A 137 5.15 -17.90 22.88
CA ARG A 137 4.54 -17.88 24.22
C ARG A 137 3.96 -19.23 24.63
N ALA A 138 3.38 -19.96 23.68
CA ALA A 138 2.81 -21.27 23.92
C ALA A 138 3.88 -22.39 24.06
N GLY A 139 5.17 -22.07 23.86
CA GLY A 139 6.24 -23.08 23.85
C GLY A 139 6.16 -24.03 22.65
N THR A 140 5.37 -23.68 21.63
CA THR A 140 5.17 -24.45 20.39
C THR A 140 6.09 -23.94 19.27
N PHE A 141 7.28 -23.45 19.62
CA PHE A 141 8.25 -22.86 18.70
C PHE A 141 8.39 -23.68 17.42
N LEU A 142 7.93 -23.12 16.29
CA LEU A 142 7.90 -23.74 14.95
C LEU A 142 7.16 -25.10 14.85
N LYS A 143 6.37 -25.51 15.85
CA LYS A 143 5.50 -26.69 15.78
C LYS A 143 4.22 -26.38 15.01
N THR A 144 3.66 -25.20 15.26
CA THR A 144 2.57 -24.62 14.50
C THR A 144 3.16 -23.76 13.39
N LYS A 145 2.70 -23.97 12.15
CA LYS A 145 3.15 -23.19 11.00
C LYS A 145 2.53 -21.79 11.11
N PRO A 146 3.31 -20.70 11.28
CA PRO A 146 2.75 -19.37 11.49
C PRO A 146 1.88 -18.98 10.29
N PHE A 147 0.66 -18.51 10.58
CA PHE A 147 -0.34 -18.28 9.55
C PHE A 147 -0.08 -16.96 8.82
N LEU A 148 0.41 -17.05 7.58
CA LEU A 148 0.51 -15.90 6.69
C LEU A 148 -0.84 -15.63 6.00
N LEU A 149 -1.21 -14.38 5.76
CA LEU A 149 -2.45 -14.06 5.04
C LEU A 149 -2.28 -14.27 3.52
N THR A 150 -3.36 -14.64 2.83
CA THR A 150 -3.39 -14.60 1.34
C THR A 150 -3.62 -13.17 0.85
N HIS A 151 -3.30 -12.91 -0.42
CA HIS A 151 -3.54 -11.62 -1.06
C HIS A 151 -5.03 -11.22 -1.04
N GLU A 152 -5.95 -12.18 -1.09
CA GLU A 152 -7.40 -11.95 -0.97
C GLU A 152 -7.76 -11.48 0.45
N GLN A 153 -7.25 -12.18 1.47
CA GLN A 153 -7.49 -11.83 2.87
C GLN A 153 -6.89 -10.48 3.25
N VAL A 154 -5.73 -10.11 2.68
CA VAL A 154 -5.15 -8.77 2.87
C VAL A 154 -6.02 -7.72 2.18
N SER A 155 -6.49 -7.98 0.96
CA SER A 155 -7.37 -7.08 0.21
C SER A 155 -8.68 -6.78 0.93
N GLU A 156 -9.23 -7.73 1.69
CA GLU A 156 -10.43 -7.49 2.51
C GLU A 156 -10.20 -6.55 3.70
N ARG A 157 -8.95 -6.48 4.18
CA ARG A 157 -8.51 -5.64 5.31
C ARG A 157 -7.91 -4.31 4.84
N GLU A 158 -7.73 -4.12 3.54
CA GLU A 158 -7.22 -2.88 2.96
C GLU A 158 -8.24 -1.74 3.07
N LEU A 159 -7.73 -0.57 3.43
CA LEU A 159 -8.50 0.67 3.43
C LEU A 159 -8.31 1.35 2.08
N ILE A 160 -9.38 1.37 1.28
CA ILE A 160 -9.37 2.00 -0.06
C ILE A 160 -9.30 3.53 0.06
N PHE A 161 -9.99 4.08 1.06
CA PHE A 161 -9.88 5.49 1.40
C PHE A 161 -8.77 5.64 2.44
N PRO A 162 -7.73 6.45 2.18
CA PRO A 162 -6.76 6.79 3.19
C PRO A 162 -7.46 7.65 4.24
N SER A 163 -8.10 6.99 5.20
CA SER A 163 -8.51 7.62 6.43
C SER A 163 -7.22 8.07 7.13
N VAL A 164 -7.20 9.31 7.60
CA VAL A 164 -6.13 9.93 8.41
C VAL A 164 -5.59 8.99 9.50
N SER A 165 -6.42 8.06 9.96
CA SER A 165 -6.11 7.01 10.95
C SER A 165 -5.01 6.01 10.55
N PHE A 166 -4.88 5.60 9.29
CA PHE A 166 -3.84 4.60 8.91
C PHE A 166 -2.44 5.20 8.99
N GLU A 167 -2.27 6.44 8.51
CA GLU A 167 -0.98 7.14 8.61
C GLU A 167 -0.68 7.57 10.05
N GLN A 168 -1.68 7.98 10.83
CA GLN A 168 -1.46 8.33 12.24
C GLN A 168 -1.13 7.13 13.14
N GLY A 169 -1.66 5.93 12.86
CA GLY A 169 -1.40 4.71 13.65
C GLY A 169 -0.04 4.05 13.39
N ASN A 170 0.56 4.26 12.21
CA ASN A 170 1.77 3.57 11.76
C ASN A 170 3.04 4.42 11.75
N ASN A 171 3.03 5.54 12.47
CA ASN A 171 4.21 6.40 12.61
C ASN A 171 5.35 5.77 13.43
N TRP A 172 5.15 4.57 13.99
CA TRP A 172 6.21 3.86 14.70
C TRP A 172 7.32 3.35 13.76
N LEU A 173 7.04 3.12 12.47
CA LEU A 173 8.03 2.63 11.50
C LEU A 173 8.35 3.70 10.46
N ILE A 174 9.58 4.20 10.48
CA ILE A 174 10.11 5.15 9.50
C ILE A 174 11.04 4.41 8.55
N ILE A 175 10.65 4.33 7.27
CA ILE A 175 11.41 3.66 6.22
C ILE A 175 12.12 4.71 5.36
N GLY A 176 13.41 4.51 5.09
CA GLY A 176 14.24 5.40 4.28
C GLY A 176 14.66 6.66 5.03
N CYS A 177 14.89 6.56 6.33
CA CYS A 177 15.43 7.63 7.17
C CYS A 177 16.91 7.92 6.87
N GLN A 178 17.40 9.07 7.35
CA GLN A 178 18.81 9.42 7.18
C GLN A 178 19.69 8.60 8.11
N LEU A 179 20.98 8.47 7.77
CA LEU A 179 21.93 7.74 8.60
C LEU A 179 22.04 8.31 10.02
N ILE A 180 21.93 9.64 10.14
CA ILE A 180 22.00 10.35 11.43
C ILE A 180 20.84 10.00 12.37
N ASP A 181 19.68 9.63 11.80
CA ASP A 181 18.51 9.19 12.57
C ASP A 181 18.70 7.76 13.10
N ILE A 182 19.62 7.00 12.50
CA ILE A 182 19.92 5.62 12.87
C ILE A 182 21.09 5.56 13.85
N ALA A 183 22.18 6.24 13.52
CA ALA A 183 23.42 6.22 14.29
C ALA A 183 23.92 7.64 14.53
N SER A 184 24.16 7.99 15.80
CA SER A 184 24.59 9.35 16.15
C SER A 184 26.05 9.63 15.79
N ASN A 185 26.89 8.59 15.73
CA ASN A 185 28.30 8.68 15.42
C ASN A 185 28.81 7.41 14.70
N ALA A 186 30.06 7.44 14.23
CA ALA A 186 30.66 6.32 13.50
C ALA A 186 30.81 5.05 14.36
N ASP A 187 31.09 5.18 15.66
CA ASP A 187 31.23 4.03 16.55
C ASP A 187 29.90 3.31 16.77
N ASP A 188 28.82 4.08 16.95
CA ASP A 188 27.46 3.61 17.05
C ASP A 188 27.02 2.89 15.77
N PHE A 189 27.31 3.49 14.62
CA PHE A 189 27.09 2.85 13.32
C PHE A 189 27.82 1.50 13.22
N CYS A 190 29.11 1.45 13.59
CA CYS A 190 29.90 0.22 13.57
C CYS A 190 29.33 -0.85 14.50
N LYS A 191 28.82 -0.47 15.69
CA LYS A 191 28.16 -1.37 16.63
C LYS A 191 26.84 -1.92 16.10
N ILE A 192 25.97 -1.04 15.58
CA ILE A 192 24.71 -1.49 14.97
C ILE A 192 25.00 -2.42 13.80
N ARG A 193 25.97 -2.06 12.95
CA ARG A 193 26.35 -2.85 11.78
C ARG A 193 26.93 -4.21 12.14
N SER A 194 27.70 -4.31 13.23
CA SER A 194 28.24 -5.59 13.70
C SER A 194 27.15 -6.51 14.26
N ILE A 195 26.11 -5.95 14.88
CA ILE A 195 24.97 -6.71 15.42
C ILE A 195 24.02 -7.17 14.31
N VAL A 196 23.63 -6.27 13.41
CA VAL A 196 22.74 -6.58 12.28
C VAL A 196 23.44 -7.52 11.29
N GLY A 197 24.75 -7.40 11.16
CA GLY A 197 25.57 -8.21 10.27
C GLY A 197 26.00 -7.43 9.03
N SER A 198 27.27 -7.59 8.66
CA SER A 198 27.89 -6.88 7.54
C SER A 198 27.29 -7.26 6.17
N ASN A 199 26.66 -8.44 6.07
CA ASN A 199 26.05 -8.94 4.84
C ASN A 199 24.66 -8.35 4.58
N GLU A 200 23.97 -7.86 5.61
CA GLU A 200 22.60 -7.36 5.48
C GLU A 200 22.54 -6.08 4.66
N LYS A 201 21.52 -5.97 3.81
CA LYS A 201 21.30 -4.77 2.97
C LYS A 201 20.37 -3.73 3.62
N TYR A 202 20.22 -3.80 4.93
CA TYR A 202 19.49 -2.82 5.73
C TYR A 202 20.21 -2.53 7.04
N ILE A 203 19.83 -1.43 7.67
CA ILE A 203 20.27 -1.01 9.01
C ILE A 203 19.05 -0.43 9.72
N LEU A 204 18.94 -0.70 11.01
CA LEU A 204 17.86 -0.18 11.81
C LEU A 204 18.30 0.21 13.21
N SER A 205 17.56 1.13 13.81
CA SER A 205 17.70 1.53 15.22
C SER A 205 16.31 1.76 15.82
N CYS A 206 16.25 1.84 17.15
CA CYS A 206 15.03 2.21 17.86
C CYS A 206 15.31 3.53 18.60
N ASN A 207 14.48 4.54 18.37
CA ASN A 207 14.48 5.75 19.18
C ASN A 207 13.38 5.62 20.25
N HIS A 208 13.73 5.99 21.49
CA HIS A 208 12.85 5.91 22.65
C HIS A 208 12.25 7.27 23.07
N SER A 209 12.69 8.39 22.48
CA SER A 209 12.36 9.74 22.98
C SER A 209 10.87 10.13 22.90
N LYS A 210 10.07 9.51 22.01
CA LYS A 210 8.63 9.81 21.82
C LYS A 210 7.74 8.55 21.80
N GLY A 211 8.23 7.44 22.32
CA GLY A 211 7.66 6.09 22.13
C GLY A 211 8.57 5.22 21.25
N PRO A 212 8.28 3.91 21.11
CA PRO A 212 9.12 2.99 20.34
C PRO A 212 9.01 3.29 18.84
N MET A 213 9.90 4.15 18.33
CA MET A 213 10.01 4.46 16.91
C MET A 213 11.18 3.69 16.32
N VAL A 214 10.92 2.86 15.33
CA VAL A 214 11.93 2.10 14.60
C VAL A 214 12.29 2.83 13.32
N ASN A 215 13.56 3.19 13.21
CA ASN A 215 14.15 3.78 12.03
C ASN A 215 14.78 2.67 11.19
N LEU A 216 14.40 2.56 9.93
CA LEU A 216 14.89 1.56 8.99
C LEU A 216 15.42 2.24 7.73
N ALA A 217 16.68 1.98 7.37
CA ALA A 217 17.27 2.41 6.11
C ALA A 217 17.80 1.22 5.32
N PHE A 218 17.67 1.30 4.00
CA PHE A 218 18.15 0.29 3.07
C PHE A 218 19.43 0.76 2.38
N LEU A 219 20.29 -0.20 2.03
CA LEU A 219 21.43 0.03 1.17
C LEU A 219 20.96 0.13 -0.29
N GLU A 220 21.71 0.84 -1.14
CA GLU A 220 21.36 1.09 -2.54
C GLU A 220 21.08 -0.21 -3.32
N ASN A 221 21.87 -1.25 -3.04
CA ASN A 221 21.80 -2.56 -3.68
C ASN A 221 20.85 -3.55 -2.98
N ALA A 222 19.90 -3.08 -2.16
CA ALA A 222 18.94 -3.94 -1.47
C ALA A 222 17.95 -4.58 -2.46
N THR A 223 17.81 -5.90 -2.37
CA THR A 223 16.83 -6.70 -3.11
C THR A 223 15.46 -6.68 -2.41
N GLY A 224 14.42 -7.18 -3.07
CA GLY A 224 13.08 -7.20 -2.49
C GLY A 224 12.98 -8.10 -1.25
N LEU A 225 13.76 -9.19 -1.23
CA LEU A 225 13.93 -10.03 -0.05
C LEU A 225 14.64 -9.30 1.09
N ASP A 226 15.65 -8.47 0.81
CA ASP A 226 16.32 -7.65 1.82
C ASP A 226 15.37 -6.60 2.41
N ILE A 227 14.49 -6.04 1.57
CA ILE A 227 13.44 -5.12 2.01
C ILE A 227 12.48 -5.84 2.96
N ILE A 228 11.97 -7.00 2.57
CA ILE A 228 11.07 -7.82 3.40
C ILE A 228 11.76 -8.20 4.72
N ARG A 229 13.05 -8.57 4.66
CA ARG A 229 13.86 -8.93 5.82
C ARG A 229 14.01 -7.77 6.79
N GLY A 230 14.35 -6.59 6.29
CA GLY A 230 14.51 -5.39 7.12
C GLY A 230 13.20 -4.99 7.81
N VAL A 231 12.07 -5.05 7.08
CA VAL A 231 10.75 -4.81 7.67
C VAL A 231 10.43 -5.85 8.73
N LEU A 232 10.61 -7.16 8.46
CA LEU A 232 10.38 -8.20 9.44
C LEU A 232 11.20 -7.99 10.72
N HIS A 233 12.47 -7.62 10.58
CA HIS A 233 13.34 -7.31 11.73
C HIS A 233 12.80 -6.11 12.51
N ALA A 234 12.35 -5.06 11.84
CA ALA A 234 11.76 -3.89 12.48
C ALA A 234 10.51 -4.23 13.32
N TYR A 235 9.63 -5.13 12.83
CA TYR A 235 8.45 -5.58 13.60
C TYR A 235 8.83 -6.37 14.85
N PHE A 236 9.75 -7.32 14.74
CA PHE A 236 10.22 -8.06 15.92
C PHE A 236 10.90 -7.14 16.94
N LEU A 237 11.66 -6.14 16.47
CA LEU A 237 12.26 -5.14 17.34
C LEU A 237 11.19 -4.31 18.06
N TYR A 238 10.22 -3.77 17.32
CA TYR A 238 9.12 -2.97 17.86
C TYR A 238 8.36 -3.71 18.96
N HIS A 239 7.94 -4.95 18.72
CA HIS A 239 7.24 -5.75 19.74
C HIS A 239 8.13 -6.12 20.94
N SER A 240 9.44 -6.34 20.71
CA SER A 240 10.39 -6.64 21.79
C SER A 240 10.57 -5.44 22.72
N VAL A 241 10.64 -4.23 22.15
CA VAL A 241 10.76 -2.98 22.90
C VAL A 241 9.45 -2.62 23.61
N ASN A 242 8.32 -2.68 22.91
CA ASN A 242 7.02 -2.28 23.46
C ASN A 242 6.61 -3.17 24.66
N LYS A 243 7.00 -4.46 24.66
CA LYS A 243 6.76 -5.37 25.80
C LYS A 243 7.60 -5.02 27.04
N ASN A 244 8.77 -4.43 26.84
CA ASN A 244 9.78 -4.21 27.89
C ASN A 244 9.98 -2.71 28.19
N MET A 245 8.94 -1.88 27.96
CA MET A 245 8.97 -0.42 28.05
C MET A 245 9.40 0.15 29.42
N SER A 246 9.57 -0.71 30.42
CA SER A 246 10.05 -0.39 31.78
C SER A 246 11.57 -0.52 31.98
N VAL A 247 12.35 -0.98 30.99
CA VAL A 247 13.79 -1.26 31.16
C VAL A 247 14.64 -0.37 30.26
N CYS A 248 15.30 0.64 30.86
CA CYS A 248 16.32 1.47 30.22
C CYS A 248 17.63 0.68 30.04
N HIS A 249 17.70 -0.21 29.05
CA HIS A 249 18.96 -0.85 28.67
C HIS A 249 19.17 -0.85 27.15
N LEU A 250 20.42 -0.56 26.79
CA LEU A 250 21.05 -0.49 25.46
C LEU A 250 20.22 -1.09 24.31
N ASP A 251 19.84 -0.24 23.35
CA ASP A 251 19.16 -0.58 22.09
C ASP A 251 19.75 -1.84 21.41
N TYR A 252 21.07 -2.02 21.54
CA TYR A 252 21.83 -3.13 20.99
C TYR A 252 21.36 -4.53 21.43
N ASP A 253 20.96 -4.74 22.70
CA ASP A 253 20.52 -6.07 23.15
C ASP A 253 19.20 -6.46 22.48
N PHE A 254 18.27 -5.51 22.41
CA PHE A 254 17.01 -5.67 21.70
C PHE A 254 17.21 -5.92 20.20
N ILE A 255 18.13 -5.18 19.56
CA ILE A 255 18.49 -5.40 18.15
C ILE A 255 19.07 -6.80 17.96
N SER A 256 19.95 -7.26 18.85
CA SER A 256 20.58 -8.59 18.75
C SER A 256 19.57 -9.72 18.94
N LYS A 257 18.65 -9.58 19.90
CA LYS A 257 17.62 -10.58 20.20
C LYS A 257 16.58 -10.65 19.08
N SER A 258 16.10 -9.50 18.62
CA SER A 258 15.17 -9.42 17.48
C SER A 258 15.79 -9.94 16.19
N LYS A 259 17.09 -9.73 15.97
CA LYS A 259 17.83 -10.28 14.83
C LYS A 259 17.83 -11.81 14.82
N ARG A 260 18.15 -12.45 15.95
CA ARG A 260 18.13 -13.92 16.08
C ARG A 260 16.75 -14.53 15.81
N ILE A 261 15.70 -13.90 16.34
CA ILE A 261 14.31 -14.31 16.10
C ILE A 261 13.98 -14.15 14.61
N MET A 262 14.30 -13.00 14.02
CA MET A 262 14.05 -12.72 12.61
C MET A 262 14.75 -13.74 11.70
N ASP A 263 16.03 -14.06 11.93
CA ASP A 263 16.77 -15.03 11.12
C ASP A 263 16.15 -16.43 11.17
N THR A 264 15.48 -16.77 12.27
CA THR A 264 14.79 -18.06 12.43
C THR A 264 13.47 -18.09 11.64
N TYR A 265 12.70 -17.00 11.65
CA TYR A 265 11.39 -16.94 11.01
C TYR A 265 11.43 -16.48 9.55
N PHE A 266 12.50 -15.83 9.10
CA PHE A 266 12.60 -15.28 7.75
C PHE A 266 12.46 -16.35 6.65
N PRO A 267 13.12 -17.52 6.72
CA PRO A 267 12.94 -18.57 5.71
C PRO A 267 11.50 -19.09 5.67
N VAL A 268 10.83 -19.17 6.83
CA VAL A 268 9.43 -19.60 6.94
C VAL A 268 8.52 -18.58 6.27
N LEU A 269 8.73 -17.30 6.53
CA LEU A 269 7.99 -16.21 5.89
C LEU A 269 8.12 -16.27 4.36
N VAL A 270 9.35 -16.35 3.84
CA VAL A 270 9.59 -16.34 2.39
C VAL A 270 8.93 -17.55 1.72
N ASN A 271 9.04 -18.74 2.32
CA ASN A 271 8.39 -19.95 1.79
C ASN A 271 6.86 -19.82 1.78
N GLU A 272 6.27 -19.24 2.84
CA GLU A 272 4.83 -18.98 2.89
C GLU A 272 4.39 -17.92 1.89
N MET A 273 5.18 -16.87 1.70
CA MET A 273 4.91 -15.81 0.73
C MET A 273 4.86 -16.38 -0.68
N LEU A 274 5.88 -17.16 -1.05
CA LEU A 274 5.94 -17.83 -2.36
C LEU A 274 4.80 -18.84 -2.54
N ALA A 275 4.50 -19.66 -1.52
CA ALA A 275 3.41 -20.63 -1.55
C ALA A 275 2.03 -19.98 -1.74
N LYS A 276 1.83 -18.77 -1.17
CA LYS A 276 0.58 -17.99 -1.31
C LYS A 276 0.59 -17.04 -2.52
N GLY A 277 1.63 -17.10 -3.36
CA GLY A 277 1.73 -16.37 -4.62
C GLY A 277 2.02 -14.88 -4.47
N TRP A 278 2.66 -14.45 -3.37
CA TRP A 278 3.14 -13.08 -3.19
C TRP A 278 4.38 -12.82 -4.06
N GLU A 279 4.44 -11.64 -4.64
CA GLU A 279 5.58 -11.19 -5.43
C GLU A 279 6.64 -10.56 -4.52
N THR A 280 7.85 -11.12 -4.49
CA THR A 280 8.95 -10.69 -3.61
C THR A 280 10.05 -9.88 -4.31
N ASP A 281 9.94 -9.68 -5.63
CA ASP A 281 10.87 -8.84 -6.38
C ASP A 281 10.71 -7.35 -6.05
N CYS A 282 11.81 -6.57 -6.11
CA CYS A 282 11.82 -5.12 -5.87
C CYS A 282 10.75 -4.38 -6.67
N LYS A 283 10.51 -4.76 -7.93
CA LYS A 283 9.53 -4.11 -8.83
C LYS A 283 8.10 -4.14 -8.30
N TYR A 284 7.78 -5.10 -7.43
CA TYR A 284 6.44 -5.28 -6.85
C TYR A 284 6.37 -4.83 -5.38
N ILE A 285 7.43 -4.24 -4.84
CA ILE A 285 7.48 -3.73 -3.47
C ILE A 285 7.58 -2.21 -3.50
N LYS A 286 6.53 -1.54 -3.04
CA LYS A 286 6.36 -0.08 -3.01
C LYS A 286 6.08 0.39 -1.59
N ILE A 287 7.09 0.29 -0.73
CA ILE A 287 6.99 0.70 0.68
C ILE A 287 7.75 1.99 1.01
N GLU A 288 8.68 2.38 0.14
CA GLU A 288 9.45 3.62 0.25
C GLU A 288 8.64 4.79 -0.35
N GLU A 289 8.59 5.91 0.36
CA GLU A 289 7.93 7.14 -0.10
C GLU A 289 8.82 7.90 -1.11
N SER A 290 8.28 8.95 -1.74
CA SER A 290 8.99 9.75 -2.74
C SER A 290 10.24 10.48 -2.21
N LYS A 291 10.39 10.60 -0.89
CA LYS A 291 11.55 11.19 -0.20
C LYS A 291 12.19 10.17 0.74
N THR A 292 12.85 9.17 0.20
CA THR A 292 13.62 8.19 0.99
C THR A 292 15.10 8.26 0.69
N TYR A 293 15.91 7.98 1.71
CA TYR A 293 17.36 7.86 1.60
C TYR A 293 17.74 6.39 1.50
N ARG A 294 18.54 6.06 0.48
CA ARG A 294 19.27 4.78 0.43
C ARG A 294 20.74 5.03 0.69
N LEU A 295 21.32 4.16 1.51
CA LEU A 295 22.71 4.27 1.93
C LEU A 295 23.63 3.62 0.91
N ARG A 296 24.71 4.31 0.56
CA ARG A 296 25.78 3.77 -0.29
C ARG A 296 27.05 3.63 0.55
N VAL A 297 27.63 2.43 0.54
CA VAL A 297 28.89 2.16 1.25
C VAL A 297 29.98 2.06 0.19
N GLU A 298 30.85 3.07 0.13
CA GLU A 298 32.02 3.07 -0.73
C GLU A 298 33.22 2.60 0.09
N LYS A 299 33.96 1.61 -0.43
CA LYS A 299 35.27 1.28 0.13
C LYS A 299 36.24 2.35 -0.35
N GLN A 300 36.83 3.12 0.56
CA GLN A 300 37.98 3.95 0.23
C GLN A 300 39.12 3.02 -0.22
N GLN A 301 39.61 3.28 -1.43
CA GLN A 301 40.77 2.60 -2.02
C GLN A 301 42.06 3.02 -1.33
#